data_AF-A0A524FKQ3-F1
#
_entry.id   AF-A0A524FKQ3-F1
#
_cell.length_a   1.000
_cell.length_b   1.000
_cell.length_c   1.000
_cell.angle_alpha   90.00
_cell.angle_beta   90.00
_cell.angle_gamma   90.00
#
_symmetry.space_group_name_H-M   'P 1'
#
loop_
_entity.id
_entity.type
_entity.pdbx_description
1 polymer ?
#
loop_
_entity_poly.entity_id
_entity_poly.type
_entity_poly.pdbx_seq_one_letter_code
_entity_poly.pdbx_strand_id
1 'polypeptide(L)'
;MVLKKKKIREEFQEYFKSGNEAKIKQMLLDHLWLLEEWEDKMDTNVHEQSLIIAALGVMNDENGGNPVPLEDVISCLRVDFKNKKEDSEVSNVLNACEGLGYCEKNEKGWILTQEGEKICDDYLNSHEELLGDAIE
;
A
#
# COMPACT_ATOMS: atom_id res chain seq x y z
N MET A 1 23.30 15.17 21.26
CA MET A 1 22.06 14.38 21.28
C MET A 1 21.21 14.56 20.01
N VAL A 2 20.96 15.79 19.54
CA VAL A 2 20.13 16.07 18.34
C VAL A 2 20.64 15.42 17.04
N LEU A 3 21.96 15.42 16.79
CA LEU A 3 22.57 14.84 15.59
C LEU A 3 22.36 13.32 15.46
N LYS A 4 22.36 12.58 16.58
CA LYS A 4 22.11 11.13 16.58
C LYS A 4 20.64 10.83 16.28
N LYS A 5 19.72 11.61 16.86
CA LYS A 5 18.28 11.47 16.65
C LYS A 5 17.90 11.70 15.18
N LYS A 6 18.51 12.71 14.52
CA LYS A 6 18.31 12.98 13.10
C LYS A 6 18.74 11.80 12.22
N LYS A 7 19.95 11.27 12.45
CA LYS A 7 20.48 10.16 11.66
C LYS A 7 19.63 8.89 11.78
N ILE A 8 19.19 8.56 13.00
CA ILE A 8 18.26 7.45 13.25
C ILE A 8 16.95 7.63 12.47
N ARG A 9 16.45 8.87 12.37
CA ARG A 9 15.23 9.19 11.64
C ARG A 9 15.39 9.02 10.12
N GLU A 10 16.55 9.39 9.58
CA GLU A 10 16.89 9.21 8.16
C GLU A 10 17.03 7.73 7.81
N GLU A 11 17.75 6.95 8.63
CA GLU A 11 17.87 5.49 8.47
C GLU A 11 16.50 4.80 8.56
N PHE A 12 15.68 5.20 9.55
CA PHE A 12 14.32 4.69 9.68
C PHE A 12 13.47 4.97 8.45
N GLN A 13 13.51 6.19 7.92
CA GLN A 13 12.78 6.56 6.72
C GLN A 13 13.21 5.74 5.49
N GLU A 14 14.49 5.40 5.39
CA GLU A 14 15.02 4.58 4.29
C GLU A 14 14.51 3.14 4.39
N TYR A 15 14.54 2.55 5.59
CA TYR A 15 13.95 1.22 5.84
C TYR A 15 12.45 1.21 5.64
N PHE A 16 11.76 2.27 6.06
CA PHE A 16 10.32 2.42 5.90
C PHE A 16 9.92 2.50 4.42
N LYS A 17 10.65 3.31 3.62
CA LYS A 17 10.43 3.39 2.16
C LYS A 17 10.74 2.10 1.41
N SER A 18 11.71 1.33 1.89
CA SER A 18 12.10 0.05 1.26
C SER A 18 11.27 -1.15 1.72
N GLY A 19 10.29 -0.95 2.61
CA GLY A 19 9.44 -2.03 3.12
C GLY A 19 10.18 -3.07 3.97
N ASN A 20 11.34 -2.74 4.55
CA ASN A 20 12.13 -3.69 5.33
C ASN A 20 11.56 -3.86 6.75
N GLU A 21 10.46 -4.61 6.86
CA GLU A 21 9.72 -4.83 8.11
C GLU A 21 10.59 -5.28 9.28
N ALA A 22 11.55 -6.17 9.04
CA ALA A 22 12.43 -6.67 10.10
C ALA A 22 13.24 -5.54 10.73
N LYS A 23 13.79 -4.64 9.89
CA LYS A 23 14.54 -3.48 10.34
C LYS A 23 13.66 -2.39 10.94
N ILE A 24 12.48 -2.16 10.37
CA ILE A 24 11.49 -1.24 10.92
C ILE A 24 11.12 -1.68 12.35
N LYS A 25 10.71 -2.94 12.53
CA LYS A 25 10.37 -3.51 13.85
C LYS A 25 11.53 -3.41 14.84
N GLN A 26 12.74 -3.74 14.40
CA GLN A 26 13.94 -3.60 15.23
C GLN A 26 14.16 -2.15 15.70
N MET A 27 14.09 -1.17 14.77
CA MET A 27 14.30 0.23 15.11
C MET A 27 13.21 0.81 16.00
N LEU A 28 11.95 0.39 15.83
CA LEU A 28 10.85 0.81 16.70
C LEU A 28 11.03 0.29 18.14
N LEU A 29 11.54 -0.93 18.31
CA LEU A 29 11.86 -1.50 19.62
C LEU A 29 13.06 -0.78 20.28
N ASP A 30 14.12 -0.51 19.51
CA ASP A 30 15.31 0.19 19.99
C ASP A 30 15.04 1.67 20.30
N HIS A 31 14.05 2.27 19.64
CA HIS A 31 13.76 3.70 19.69
C HIS A 31 12.24 3.98 19.74
N LEU A 32 11.62 3.72 20.88
CA LEU A 32 10.17 3.91 21.12
C LEU A 32 9.63 5.30 20.70
N TRP A 33 10.43 6.36 20.79
CA TRP A 33 10.03 7.70 20.33
C TRP A 33 9.77 7.79 18.82
N LEU A 34 10.24 6.82 18.03
CA LEU A 34 9.91 6.72 16.61
C LEU A 34 8.44 6.36 16.41
N LEU A 35 7.85 5.51 17.27
CA LEU A 35 6.41 5.23 17.23
C LEU A 35 5.61 6.51 17.40
N GLU A 36 5.90 7.30 18.43
CA GLU A 36 5.20 8.57 18.69
C GLU A 36 5.34 9.59 17.55
N GLU A 37 6.47 9.61 16.84
CA GLU A 37 6.69 10.54 15.72
C GLU A 37 6.18 10.04 14.36
N TRP A 38 5.89 8.73 14.25
CA TRP A 38 5.56 8.10 12.98
C TRP A 38 4.22 7.37 12.96
N GLU A 39 3.51 7.25 14.08
CA GLU A 39 2.19 6.62 14.15
C GLU A 39 1.25 7.14 13.07
N ASP A 40 1.05 8.46 12.98
CA ASP A 40 0.25 9.09 11.92
C ASP A 40 0.76 8.78 10.50
N LYS A 41 2.08 8.68 10.31
CA LYS A 41 2.70 8.41 9.00
C LYS A 41 2.60 6.95 8.60
N MET A 42 2.63 6.05 9.58
CA MET A 42 2.41 4.62 9.37
C MET A 42 0.97 4.37 9.03
N ASP A 43 0.04 4.97 9.76
CA ASP A 43 -1.40 4.87 9.48
C ASP A 43 -1.71 5.37 8.06
N THR A 44 -1.16 6.52 7.68
CA THR A 44 -1.31 7.06 6.32
C THR A 44 -0.73 6.12 5.25
N ASN A 45 0.46 5.54 5.49
CA ASN A 45 1.10 4.64 4.52
C ASN A 45 0.36 3.30 4.40
N VAL A 46 -0.12 2.76 5.51
CA VAL A 46 -0.93 1.52 5.53
C VAL A 46 -2.27 1.75 4.83
N HIS A 47 -2.91 2.89 5.06
CA HIS A 47 -4.12 3.28 4.34
C HIS A 47 -3.86 3.41 2.84
N GLU A 48 -2.74 4.04 2.45
CA GLU A 48 -2.36 4.21 1.05
C GLU A 48 -2.06 2.88 0.35
N GLN A 49 -1.35 1.97 1.02
CA GLN A 49 -1.12 0.60 0.55
C GLN A 49 -2.44 -0.15 0.38
N SER A 50 -3.32 -0.10 1.38
CA SER A 50 -4.61 -0.80 1.36
C SER A 50 -5.53 -0.27 0.25
N LEU A 51 -5.56 1.05 0.05
CA LEU A 51 -6.31 1.68 -1.03
C LEU A 51 -5.81 1.23 -2.42
N ILE A 52 -4.50 1.22 -2.64
CA ILE A 52 -3.92 0.81 -3.94
C ILE A 52 -4.11 -0.69 -4.17
N ILE A 53 -4.02 -1.51 -3.12
CA ILE A 53 -4.34 -2.94 -3.17
C ILE A 53 -5.82 -3.16 -3.47
N ALA A 54 -6.72 -2.38 -2.89
CA ALA A 54 -8.15 -2.44 -3.20
C ALA A 54 -8.43 -2.10 -4.66
N ALA A 55 -7.81 -1.05 -5.20
CA ALA A 55 -7.94 -0.69 -6.61
C ALA A 55 -7.38 -1.77 -7.56
N LEU A 56 -6.25 -2.39 -7.19
CA LEU A 56 -5.72 -3.53 -7.93
C LEU A 56 -6.67 -4.73 -7.84
N GLY A 57 -7.28 -4.99 -6.68
CA GLY A 57 -8.23 -6.08 -6.47
C GLY A 57 -9.50 -5.94 -7.30
N VAL A 58 -10.12 -4.75 -7.32
CA VAL A 58 -11.28 -4.45 -8.18
C VAL A 58 -10.95 -4.75 -9.64
N MET A 59 -9.84 -4.21 -10.15
CA MET A 59 -9.45 -4.45 -11.53
C MET A 59 -9.06 -5.90 -11.80
N ASN A 60 -8.48 -6.60 -10.81
CA ASN A 60 -8.08 -8.00 -10.96
C ASN A 60 -9.32 -8.90 -11.05
N ASP A 61 -10.37 -8.65 -10.26
CA ASP A 61 -11.65 -9.35 -10.34
C ASP A 61 -12.35 -9.08 -11.69
N GLU A 62 -12.44 -7.81 -12.11
CA GLU A 62 -13.01 -7.42 -13.40
C GLU A 62 -12.25 -8.06 -14.59
N ASN A 63 -10.94 -8.22 -14.45
CA ASN A 63 -10.08 -8.87 -15.44
C ASN A 63 -10.02 -10.40 -15.29
N GLY A 64 -10.88 -11.00 -14.46
CA GLY A 64 -11.01 -12.45 -14.27
C GLY A 64 -9.77 -13.11 -13.63
N GLY A 65 -9.14 -12.43 -12.69
CA GLY A 65 -7.92 -12.87 -12.00
C GLY A 65 -6.63 -12.68 -12.82
N ASN A 66 -6.68 -11.99 -13.96
CA ASN A 66 -5.50 -11.76 -14.79
C ASN A 66 -4.67 -10.54 -14.34
N PRO A 67 -3.36 -10.52 -14.63
CA PRO A 67 -2.50 -9.39 -14.28
C PRO A 67 -3.01 -8.08 -14.89
N VAL A 68 -3.03 -7.03 -14.08
CA VAL A 68 -3.59 -5.72 -14.38
C VAL A 68 -2.46 -4.73 -14.66
N PRO A 69 -2.46 -4.03 -15.80
CA PRO A 69 -1.45 -3.02 -16.09
C PRO A 69 -1.58 -1.83 -15.13
N LEU A 70 -0.47 -1.12 -14.89
CA LEU A 70 -0.43 -0.01 -13.95
C LEU A 70 -1.45 1.10 -14.30
N GLU A 71 -1.67 1.34 -15.59
CA GLU A 71 -2.63 2.34 -16.08
C GLU A 71 -4.06 2.07 -15.64
N ASP A 72 -4.46 0.79 -15.60
CA ASP A 72 -5.79 0.37 -15.19
C ASP A 72 -5.98 0.56 -13.68
N VAL A 73 -4.96 0.25 -12.87
CA VAL A 73 -4.97 0.51 -11.42
C VAL A 73 -5.11 2.02 -11.17
N ILE A 74 -4.36 2.85 -11.89
CA ILE A 74 -4.43 4.32 -11.77
C ILE A 74 -5.80 4.84 -12.20
N SER A 75 -6.37 4.28 -13.28
CA SER A 75 -7.70 4.63 -13.75
C SER A 75 -8.75 4.33 -12.69
N CYS A 76 -8.71 3.13 -12.10
CA CYS A 76 -9.60 2.72 -11.02
C CYS A 76 -9.47 3.62 -9.78
N LEU A 77 -8.24 3.90 -9.33
CA LEU A 77 -7.99 4.84 -8.22
C LEU A 77 -8.66 6.20 -8.47
N ARG A 78 -8.58 6.70 -9.70
CA ARG A 78 -9.14 7.99 -10.07
C ARG A 78 -10.67 7.98 -10.19
N VAL A 79 -11.25 6.93 -10.74
CA VAL A 79 -12.68 6.86 -11.06
C VAL A 79 -13.48 6.38 -9.84
N ASP A 80 -13.13 5.20 -9.33
CA ASP A 80 -13.87 4.51 -8.27
C ASP A 80 -13.54 5.08 -6.90
N PHE A 81 -12.25 5.21 -6.61
CA PHE A 81 -11.78 5.68 -5.29
C PHE A 81 -11.62 7.21 -5.21
N LYS A 82 -11.86 7.93 -6.31
CA LYS A 82 -11.75 9.40 -6.43
C LYS A 82 -10.39 9.94 -5.91
N ASN A 83 -9.35 9.12 -5.99
CA ASN A 83 -8.01 9.43 -5.51
C ASN A 83 -7.06 9.63 -6.70
N LYS A 84 -6.46 10.81 -6.81
CA LYS A 84 -5.51 11.12 -7.87
C LYS A 84 -4.09 10.95 -7.34
N LYS A 85 -3.36 10.00 -7.91
CA LYS A 85 -1.94 9.76 -7.64
C LYS A 85 -1.15 9.78 -8.94
N GLU A 86 0.12 10.14 -8.85
CA GLU A 86 1.03 10.05 -9.99
C GLU A 86 1.45 8.60 -10.23
N ASP A 87 1.75 8.24 -11.48
CA ASP A 87 2.18 6.89 -11.87
C ASP A 87 3.36 6.38 -11.03
N SER A 88 4.28 7.28 -10.72
CA SER A 88 5.46 6.97 -9.91
C SER A 88 5.10 6.64 -8.46
N GLU A 89 4.08 7.29 -7.90
CA GLU A 89 3.62 7.01 -6.53
C GLU A 89 2.93 5.64 -6.48
N VAL A 90 2.00 5.38 -7.40
CA VAL A 90 1.29 4.09 -7.45
C VAL A 90 2.26 2.95 -7.68
N SER A 91 3.21 3.13 -8.61
CA SER A 91 4.27 2.15 -8.85
C SER A 91 5.13 1.91 -7.60
N ASN A 92 5.55 2.95 -6.88
CA ASN A 92 6.36 2.80 -5.67
C ASN A 92 5.61 2.01 -4.58
N VAL A 93 4.32 2.29 -4.39
CA VAL A 93 3.50 1.58 -3.40
C VAL A 93 3.29 0.13 -3.81
N LEU A 94 3.01 -0.16 -5.09
CA LEU A 94 2.89 -1.54 -5.57
C LEU A 94 4.19 -2.33 -5.43
N ASN A 95 5.36 -1.74 -5.71
CA ASN A 95 6.64 -2.40 -5.47
C ASN A 95 6.87 -2.67 -3.96
N ALA A 96 6.42 -1.75 -3.08
CA ALA A 96 6.49 -1.98 -1.64
C ALA A 96 5.55 -3.12 -1.21
N CYS A 97 4.31 -3.15 -1.74
CA CYS A 97 3.35 -4.22 -1.50
C CYS A 97 3.83 -5.58 -2.04
N GLU A 98 4.56 -5.60 -3.15
CA GLU A 98 5.22 -6.80 -3.67
C GLU A 98 6.30 -7.30 -2.72
N GLY A 99 7.12 -6.40 -2.16
CA GLY A 99 8.09 -6.74 -1.12
C GLY A 99 7.44 -7.33 0.14
N LEU A 100 6.17 -7.00 0.40
CA LEU A 100 5.37 -7.53 1.52
C LEU A 100 4.58 -8.80 1.14
N GLY A 101 4.59 -9.21 -0.13
CA GLY A 101 3.90 -10.39 -0.63
C GLY A 101 2.39 -10.20 -0.86
N TYR A 102 1.90 -8.96 -0.97
CA TYR A 102 0.47 -8.67 -1.21
C TYR A 102 0.12 -8.69 -2.71
N CYS A 103 1.09 -8.41 -3.57
CA CYS A 103 0.93 -8.49 -5.01
C CYS A 103 2.21 -8.99 -5.66
N GLU A 104 2.12 -9.41 -6.90
CA GLU A 104 3.27 -9.84 -7.69
C GLU A 104 3.28 -9.11 -9.04
N LYS A 105 4.47 -8.74 -9.51
CA LYS A 105 4.64 -8.15 -10.83
C LYS A 105 5.06 -9.19 -11.87
N ASN A 106 4.44 -9.14 -13.04
CA ASN A 106 4.86 -9.91 -14.21
C ASN A 106 4.94 -9.03 -15.47
N GLU A 107 5.22 -9.65 -16.61
CA GLU A 107 5.39 -8.97 -17.91
C GLU A 107 4.12 -8.23 -18.38
N LYS A 108 2.94 -8.59 -17.86
CA LYS A 108 1.65 -8.03 -18.25
C LYS A 108 1.09 -7.02 -17.25
N GLY A 109 1.65 -6.95 -16.03
CA GLY A 109 1.16 -6.04 -15.00
C GLY A 109 1.31 -6.61 -13.59
N TRP A 110 0.37 -6.26 -12.72
CA TRP A 110 0.33 -6.61 -11.31
C TRP A 110 -0.81 -7.59 -11.05
N ILE A 111 -0.59 -8.58 -10.19
CA ILE A 111 -1.62 -9.53 -9.75
C ILE A 111 -1.68 -9.55 -8.24
N LEU A 112 -2.88 -9.69 -7.68
CA LEU A 112 -3.06 -9.84 -6.24
C LEU A 112 -2.63 -11.25 -5.79
N THR A 113 -2.01 -11.34 -4.62
CA THR A 113 -1.84 -12.63 -3.95
C THR A 113 -3.01 -12.88 -3.01
N GLN A 114 -3.11 -14.10 -2.48
CA GLN A 114 -4.12 -14.43 -1.46
C GLN A 114 -4.04 -13.55 -0.20
N GLU A 115 -2.85 -13.08 0.18
CA GLU A 115 -2.72 -12.15 1.31
C GLU A 115 -3.16 -10.73 0.91
N GLY A 116 -2.91 -10.32 -0.32
CA GLY A 116 -3.43 -9.06 -0.85
C GLY A 116 -4.95 -9.05 -0.99
N GLU A 117 -5.56 -10.17 -1.36
CA GLU A 117 -7.02 -10.34 -1.43
C GLU A 117 -7.67 -10.04 -0.08
N LYS A 118 -7.11 -10.54 1.01
CA LYS A 118 -7.60 -10.24 2.36
C LYS A 118 -7.55 -8.74 2.67
N ILE A 119 -6.45 -8.07 2.32
CA ILE A 119 -6.31 -6.62 2.55
C ILE A 119 -7.31 -5.85 1.69
N CYS A 120 -7.51 -6.26 0.44
CA CYS A 120 -8.51 -5.71 -0.45
C CYS A 120 -9.91 -5.85 0.16
N ASP A 121 -10.30 -7.06 0.56
CA ASP A 121 -11.58 -7.35 1.19
C ASP A 121 -11.76 -6.54 2.48
N ASP A 122 -10.77 -6.52 3.37
CA ASP A 122 -10.83 -5.75 4.62
C ASP A 122 -11.03 -4.25 4.35
N TYR A 123 -10.33 -3.71 3.35
CA TYR A 123 -10.48 -2.30 2.95
C TYR A 123 -11.88 -2.03 2.40
N LEU A 124 -12.35 -2.84 1.45
CA LEU A 124 -13.65 -2.68 0.80
C LEU A 124 -14.79 -2.84 1.80
N ASN A 125 -14.76 -3.85 2.67
CA ASN A 125 -15.75 -4.06 3.73
C ASN A 125 -15.78 -2.89 4.73
N SER A 126 -14.61 -2.34 5.08
CA SER A 126 -14.53 -1.19 5.98
C SER A 126 -15.01 0.13 5.36
N HIS A 127 -15.08 0.18 4.02
CA HIS A 127 -15.52 1.34 3.25
C HIS A 127 -16.80 1.06 2.46
N GLU A 128 -17.52 -0.03 2.78
CA GLU A 128 -18.71 -0.52 2.06
C GLU A 128 -19.87 0.50 2.07
N GLU A 129 -19.87 1.44 3.01
CA GLU A 129 -20.76 2.62 3.02
C GLU A 129 -20.59 3.54 1.79
N LEU A 130 -19.52 3.41 1.00
CA LEU A 130 -19.26 4.21 -0.21
C LEU A 130 -19.52 3.48 -1.54
N LEU A 131 -19.71 2.16 -1.54
CA LEU A 131 -19.81 1.33 -2.75
C LEU A 131 -21.18 0.64 -2.94
N GLY A 132 -22.13 0.85 -2.02
CA GLY A 132 -23.45 0.22 -2.00
C GLY A 132 -24.42 0.53 -3.16
N ASP A 133 -23.96 1.08 -4.30
CA ASP A 133 -24.80 1.37 -5.48
C ASP A 133 -24.42 0.54 -6.73
N ALA A 134 -23.47 -0.40 -6.64
CA ALA A 134 -22.97 -1.13 -7.82
C ALA A 134 -23.54 -2.55 -8.02
N ILE A 135 -24.42 -3.06 -7.15
CA ILE A 135 -25.02 -4.40 -7.32
C ILE A 135 -26.53 -4.36 -7.05
N GLU A 136 -27.31 -4.03 -8.09
CA GLU A 136 -28.68 -4.52 -8.32
C GLU A 136 -28.83 -5.04 -9.75
#